data_AF-A0A6B3GE14-F1
#
_entry.id   AF-A0A6B3GE14-F1
#
_cell.length_a   1.000
_cell.length_b   1.000
_cell.length_c   1.000
_cell.angle_alpha   90.00
_cell.angle_beta   90.00
_cell.angle_gamma   90.00
#
_symmetry.space_group_name_H-M   'P 1'
#
loop_
_entity.id
_entity.type
_entity.pdbx_description
1 polymer ?
#
loop_
_entity_poly.entity_id
_entity_poly.type
_entity_poly.pdbx_seq_one_letter_code
_entity_poly.pdbx_strand_id
1 'polypeptide(L)' 'MSAYRHRPSSLPAWGRCGVMGILNVTPDSFSDGGLWLDAGRAVAHGLALVRAGA' A
#
# COMPACT_ATOMS: atom_id res chain seq x y z
N MET A 1 16.50 -4.15 -22.75
CA MET A 1 15.75 -4.77 -21.63
C MET A 1 14.75 -3.73 -21.14
N SER A 2 13.51 -3.77 -21.66
CA SER A 2 12.50 -2.74 -21.38
C SER A 2 11.95 -2.95 -19.97
N ALA A 3 12.19 -2.00 -19.07
CA ALA A 3 11.59 -2.00 -17.74
C ALA A 3 10.07 -1.90 -17.90
N TYR A 4 9.33 -2.85 -17.34
CA TYR A 4 7.87 -2.88 -17.37
C TYR A 4 7.34 -1.67 -16.58
N ARG A 5 7.15 -0.54 -17.24
CA ARG A 5 6.68 0.70 -16.61
C ARG A 5 5.16 0.64 -16.50
N HIS A 6 4.67 -0.15 -15.54
CA HIS A 6 3.26 -0.11 -15.19
C HIS A 6 3.00 1.13 -14.33
N ARG A 7 2.31 2.11 -14.92
CA ARG A 7 1.89 3.31 -14.20
C ARG A 7 0.48 3.05 -13.66
N PRO A 8 0.26 3.08 -12.33
CA PRO A 8 -1.08 2.96 -11.77
C PRO A 8 -1.97 4.07 -12.32
N SER A 9 -3.19 3.71 -12.73
CA SER A 9 -4.18 4.64 -13.27
C SER A 9 -4.64 5.68 -12.26
N SER A 10 -4.44 5.44 -10.96
CA SER A 10 -4.83 6.32 -9.85
C SER A 10 -3.78 7.35 -9.46
N LEU A 11 -2.59 7.37 -10.07
CA LEU A 11 -1.59 8.37 -9.72
C LEU A 11 -2.06 9.78 -10.13
N PRO A 12 -1.81 10.79 -9.28
CA PRO A 12 -2.22 12.15 -9.60
C PRO A 12 -1.50 12.67 -10.85
N ALA A 13 -2.08 13.71 -11.45
CA ALA A 13 -1.47 14.42 -12.57
C ALA A 13 -0.05 14.87 -12.20
N TRP A 14 0.82 14.96 -13.21
CA TRP A 14 2.17 15.50 -13.04
C TRP A 14 2.11 16.90 -12.38
N GLY A 15 3.03 17.17 -11.46
CA GLY A 15 3.05 18.41 -10.68
C GLY A 15 2.23 18.39 -9.39
N ARG A 16 1.60 17.25 -9.05
CA ARG A 16 0.99 17.00 -7.74
C ARG A 16 1.73 15.89 -7.01
N CYS A 17 1.85 16.01 -5.69
CA CYS A 17 2.43 14.98 -4.83
C CYS A 17 1.50 13.76 -4.77
N GLY A 18 2.04 12.57 -5.01
CA GLY A 18 1.35 11.31 -4.75
C GLY A 18 1.71 10.81 -3.36
N VAL A 19 0.71 10.27 -2.66
CA VAL A 19 0.92 9.53 -1.41
C VAL A 19 0.85 8.04 -1.75
N MET A 20 1.67 7.23 -1.08
CA MET A 20 1.63 5.77 -1.23
C MET A 20 1.55 5.16 0.16
N GLY A 21 0.47 4.45 0.42
CA GLY A 21 0.29 3.68 1.65
C GLY A 21 1.12 2.41 1.59
N ILE A 22 2.03 2.23 2.54
CA ILE A 22 2.81 1.00 2.66
C ILE A 22 2.10 0.09 3.65
N LEU A 23 1.76 -1.12 3.21
CA LEU A 23 1.26 -2.19 4.06
C LEU A 23 2.23 -3.37 3.95
N ASN A 24 2.97 -3.61 5.03
CA ASN A 24 3.84 -4.77 5.15
C ASN A 24 3.04 -5.95 5.71
N VAL A 25 3.04 -7.06 4.98
CA VAL A 25 2.36 -8.31 5.39
C VAL A 25 3.42 -9.38 5.54
N THR A 26 4.17 -9.32 6.63
CA THR A 26 5.29 -10.23 6.86
C THR A 26 5.36 -10.67 8.32
N PRO A 27 5.82 -11.91 8.62
CA PRO A 27 5.94 -12.40 9.99
C PRO A 27 6.99 -11.68 10.84
N ASP A 28 7.89 -10.93 10.22
CA ASP A 28 9.02 -10.22 10.84
C ASP A 28 8.74 -8.74 11.11
N SER A 29 7.52 -8.25 10.90
CA SER A 29 7.16 -6.86 11.24
C SER A 29 7.12 -6.67 12.77
N PHE A 30 8.19 -6.11 13.32
CA PHE A 30 8.43 -5.91 14.76
C PHE A 30 7.44 -4.96 15.47
N SER A 31 6.63 -4.18 14.76
CA SER A 31 5.78 -3.12 15.36
C SER A 31 4.37 -3.56 15.75
N ASP A 32 3.80 -4.59 15.08
CA ASP A 32 2.35 -4.86 15.14
C ASP A 32 2.01 -6.25 15.70
N GLY A 33 3.01 -7.02 16.15
CA GLY A 33 2.80 -8.35 16.76
C GLY A 33 2.14 -9.38 15.84
N GLY A 34 2.24 -9.21 14.51
CA GLY A 34 1.60 -10.09 13.52
C GLY A 34 0.12 -9.77 13.23
N LEU A 35 -0.40 -8.60 13.62
CA LEU A 35 -1.79 -8.17 13.38
C LEU A 35 -2.26 -8.30 11.92
N TRP A 36 -1.35 -8.20 10.95
CA TRP A 36 -1.64 -8.26 9.52
C TRP A 36 -1.33 -9.61 8.86
N LEU A 37 -0.94 -10.65 9.61
CA LEU A 37 -0.76 -11.98 9.05
C LEU A 37 -2.07 -12.64 8.62
N ASP A 38 -3.18 -12.17 9.18
CA ASP A 38 -4.50 -12.46 8.63
C ASP A 38 -4.74 -11.64 7.35
N ALA A 39 -4.98 -12.34 6.25
CA ALA A 39 -5.19 -11.72 4.95
C ALA A 39 -6.39 -10.77 4.94
N GLY A 40 -7.46 -11.09 5.68
CA GLY A 40 -8.65 -10.24 5.77
C GLY A 40 -8.34 -8.89 6.44
N ARG A 41 -7.58 -8.92 7.54
CA ARG A 41 -7.12 -7.72 8.23
C ARG A 41 -6.18 -6.89 7.37
N ALA A 42 -5.22 -7.53 6.68
CA ALA A 42 -4.31 -6.84 5.76
C ALA A 42 -5.10 -6.09 4.67
N VAL A 43 -6.05 -6.75 4.02
CA VAL A 43 -6.90 -6.12 2.98
C VAL A 43 -7.70 -4.96 3.57
N ALA A 44 -8.33 -5.14 4.73
CA ALA A 44 -9.10 -4.08 5.39
C ALA A 44 -8.23 -2.85 5.71
N HIS A 45 -6.98 -3.05 6.13
CA HIS A 45 -6.03 -1.96 6.37
C HIS A 45 -5.60 -1.25 5.08
N GLY A 46 -5.30 -2.00 4.02
CA GLY A 46 -5.02 -1.41 2.70
C GLY A 46 -6.15 -0.50 2.21
N LEU A 47 -7.40 -0.94 2.36
CA LEU A 47 -8.57 -0.13 2.03
C LEU A 47 -8.75 1.09 2.97
N ALA A 48 -8.33 0.99 4.22
CA ALA A 48 -8.31 2.12 5.14
C ALA A 48 -7.27 3.18 4.71
N LEU A 49 -6.07 2.75 4.29
CA LEU A 49 -5.04 3.66 3.74
C LEU A 49 -5.56 4.42 2.52
N VAL A 50 -6.23 3.75 1.59
CA VAL A 50 -6.84 4.39 0.41
C VAL A 50 -7.88 5.44 0.84
N ARG A 51 -8.75 5.11 1.80
CA ARG A 51 -9.74 6.06 2.33
C ARG A 51 -9.12 7.26 3.05
N ALA A 52 -7.90 7.11 3.59
CA ALA A 52 -7.13 8.18 4.19
C ALA A 52 -6.39 9.07 3.17
N GLY A 53 -6.45 8.73 1.87
CA GLY A 53 -5.85 9.52 0.79
C GLY A 53 -4.55 8.96 0.23
N ALA A 54 -4.21 7.71 0.54
CA ALA A 54 -3.16 6.95 -0.16
C ALA A 54 -3.62 6.42 -1.52
#